data_AF-A0A9Q3BF77-F1
#
_entry.id   AF-A0A9Q3BF77-F1
#
_cell.length_a   1.000
_cell.length_b   1.000
_cell.length_c   1.000
_cell.angle_alpha   90.00
_cell.angle_beta   90.00
_cell.angle_gamma   90.00
#
_symmetry.space_group_name_H-M   'P 1'
#
loop_
_entity.id
_entity.type
_entity.pdbx_description
1 polymer ?
#
loop_
_entity_poly.entity_id
_entity_poly.type
_entity_poly.pdbx_seq_one_letter_code
_entity_poly.pdbx_strand_id
1 'polypeptide(L)'
;MPNRFWRFAYASACFLYNHLPNSQCLHYLPHQRLFGQMPSISTLYTFGTEAIIHIPVVQQSHKLSPRRLACCLLKPLISGGWLLWDPVRKCCLPPFSIVKHHRCWPRKRLALPHHQRGNARTSPDGTLFQK
;
A
#
# COMPACT_ATOMS: atom_id res chain seq x y z
N MET A 1 6.59 -16.31 3.04
CA MET A 1 6.73 -14.87 2.65
C MET A 1 7.88 -14.76 1.64
N PRO A 2 7.81 -13.96 0.56
CA PRO A 2 8.89 -13.94 -0.44
C PRO A 2 10.20 -13.33 0.11
N ASN A 3 11.36 -13.94 -0.19
CA ASN A 3 12.67 -13.53 0.36
C ASN A 3 12.98 -12.03 0.17
N ARG A 4 12.61 -11.46 -0.98
CA ARG A 4 12.85 -10.03 -1.28
C ARG A 4 12.17 -9.05 -0.30
N PHE A 5 11.11 -9.48 0.38
CA PHE A 5 10.36 -8.62 1.31
C PHE A 5 10.72 -8.84 2.78
N TRP A 6 11.47 -9.87 3.10
CA TRP A 6 11.77 -10.26 4.48
C TRP A 6 12.42 -9.12 5.27
N ARG A 7 13.41 -8.45 4.69
CA ARG A 7 14.07 -7.29 5.30
C ARG A 7 13.09 -6.18 5.69
N PHE A 8 12.09 -5.92 4.85
CA PHE A 8 11.09 -4.88 5.12
C PHE A 8 10.09 -5.32 6.18
N ALA A 9 9.65 -6.57 6.14
CA ALA A 9 8.79 -7.15 7.17
C ALA A 9 9.44 -7.13 8.55
N TYR A 10 10.70 -7.55 8.63
CA TYR A 10 11.48 -7.50 9.86
C TYR A 10 11.61 -6.08 10.40
N ALA A 11 11.99 -5.10 9.56
CA ALA A 11 12.09 -3.71 9.96
C ALA A 11 10.75 -3.14 10.48
N SER A 12 9.65 -3.45 9.81
CA SER A 12 8.31 -3.07 10.27
C SER A 12 7.93 -3.73 11.60
N ALA A 13 8.24 -5.01 11.79
CA ALA A 13 7.97 -5.71 13.04
C ALA A 13 8.75 -5.10 14.20
N CYS A 14 10.04 -4.80 14.02
CA CYS A 14 10.84 -4.10 15.04
C CYS A 14 10.28 -2.72 15.37
N PHE A 15 9.85 -1.96 14.35
CA PHE A 15 9.23 -0.66 14.56
C PHE A 15 7.96 -0.75 15.41
N LEU A 16 7.04 -1.65 15.04
CA LEU A 16 5.82 -1.90 15.79
C LEU A 16 6.12 -2.33 17.23
N TYR A 17 7.02 -3.28 17.41
CA TYR A 17 7.41 -3.79 18.72
C TYR A 17 7.90 -2.66 19.65
N ASN A 18 8.69 -1.73 19.12
CA ASN A 18 9.19 -0.60 19.90
C ASN A 18 8.13 0.47 20.20
N HIS A 19 7.02 0.49 19.45
CA HIS A 19 5.94 1.48 19.57
C HIS A 19 4.67 0.90 20.20
N LEU A 20 4.69 -0.38 20.58
CA LEU A 20 3.60 -1.03 21.28
C LEU A 20 3.97 -1.21 22.76
N PRO A 21 2.97 -1.12 23.67
CA PRO A 21 3.20 -1.46 25.07
C PRO A 21 3.55 -2.93 25.18
N ASN A 22 4.63 -3.23 25.90
CA ASN A 22 5.12 -4.59 26.11
C ASN A 22 5.18 -4.90 27.61
N SER A 23 4.74 -6.10 28.00
CA SER A 23 4.86 -6.59 29.38
C SER A 23 6.31 -6.61 29.86
N GLN A 24 7.27 -6.91 28.98
CA GLN A 24 8.70 -6.87 29.30
C GLN A 24 9.21 -5.47 29.66
N CYS A 25 8.50 -4.43 29.25
CA CYS A 25 8.82 -3.04 29.56
C CYS A 25 7.83 -2.44 30.57
N LEU A 26 7.24 -3.24 31.46
CA LEU A 26 6.26 -2.77 32.47
C LEU A 26 5.07 -2.03 31.83
N HIS A 27 4.64 -2.48 30.65
CA HIS A 27 3.57 -1.85 29.84
C HIS A 27 3.92 -0.44 29.30
N TYR A 28 5.16 0.01 29.41
CA TYR A 28 5.65 1.19 28.69
C TYR A 28 6.06 0.86 27.25
N LEU A 29 6.03 1.87 26.38
CA LEU A 29 6.56 1.77 25.04
C LEU A 29 8.10 1.81 25.10
N PRO A 30 8.82 0.84 24.51
CA PRO A 30 10.28 0.86 24.48
C PRO A 30 10.85 2.17 23.89
N HIS A 31 10.22 2.69 22.84
CA HIS A 31 10.56 3.98 22.24
C HIS A 31 10.44 5.13 23.25
N GLN A 32 9.34 5.19 23.99
CA GLN A 32 9.11 6.23 24.99
C GLN A 32 10.15 6.15 26.11
N ARG A 33 10.54 4.94 26.53
CA ARG A 33 11.57 4.75 27.55
C ARG A 33 12.96 5.17 27.07
N LEU A 34 13.26 4.94 25.80
CA LEU A 34 14.57 5.26 25.22
C LEU A 34 14.74 6.75 24.91
N PHE A 35 13.70 7.40 24.38
CA PHE A 35 13.77 8.80 23.91
C PHE A 35 13.04 9.80 24.81
N GLY A 36 12.31 9.34 25.83
CA GLY A 36 11.50 10.19 26.71
C GLY A 36 10.27 10.82 26.02
N GLN A 37 9.97 10.43 24.78
CA GLN A 37 8.90 11.02 23.97
C GLN A 37 7.85 9.97 23.60
N MET A 38 6.57 10.34 23.77
CA MET A 38 5.46 9.49 23.39
C MET A 38 5.32 9.50 21.85
N PRO A 39 5.49 8.36 21.16
CA PRO A 39 5.33 8.30 19.71
C PRO A 39 3.85 8.42 19.33
N SER A 40 3.59 8.98 18.15
CA SER A 40 2.23 9.05 17.61
C SER A 40 1.74 7.68 17.14
N ILE A 41 0.64 7.20 17.71
CA ILE A 41 0.04 5.90 17.36
C ILE A 41 -0.76 5.98 16.04
N SER A 42 -1.14 7.18 15.61
CA SER A 42 -1.95 7.40 14.39
C SER A 42 -1.26 6.94 13.10
N THR A 43 0.06 6.78 13.14
CA THR A 43 0.86 6.31 12.00
C THR A 43 1.32 4.86 12.15
N LEU A 44 0.85 4.14 13.17
CA LEU A 44 1.26 2.77 13.45
C LEU A 44 0.54 1.80 12.50
N TYR A 45 1.22 1.40 11.42
CA TYR A 45 0.67 0.49 10.42
C TYR A 45 1.43 -0.83 10.37
N THR A 46 0.70 -1.92 10.11
CA THR A 46 1.31 -3.25 9.92
C THR A 46 1.99 -3.39 8.57
N PHE A 47 2.93 -4.32 8.46
CA PHE A 47 3.49 -4.70 7.17
C PHE A 47 2.39 -5.15 6.20
N GLY A 48 2.44 -4.71 4.95
CA GLY A 48 1.52 -5.13 3.88
C GLY A 48 0.17 -4.43 3.90
N THR A 49 -0.02 -3.46 4.80
CA THR A 49 -1.24 -2.67 4.88
C THR A 49 -1.50 -1.95 3.55
N GLU A 50 -2.75 -2.01 3.07
CA GLU A 50 -3.14 -1.31 1.85
C GLU A 50 -3.18 0.20 2.09
N ALA A 51 -2.46 0.93 1.24
CA ALA A 51 -2.38 2.37 1.27
C ALA A 51 -2.76 2.95 -0.08
N ILE A 52 -3.49 4.06 -0.06
CA ILE A 52 -3.79 4.82 -1.28
C ILE A 52 -2.97 6.11 -1.23
N ILE A 53 -2.11 6.28 -2.23
CA ILE A 53 -1.35 7.52 -2.42
C ILE A 53 -2.00 8.39 -3.48
N HIS A 54 -1.82 9.69 -3.33
CA HIS A 54 -2.18 10.67 -4.35
C HIS A 54 -1.00 10.89 -5.30
N ILE A 55 -1.24 10.77 -6.60
CA ILE A 55 -0.21 11.01 -7.61
C ILE A 55 -0.19 12.51 -7.93
N PRO A 56 0.93 13.22 -7.68
CA PRO A 56 1.03 14.64 -8.01
C PRO A 56 0.85 14.87 -9.52
N VAL A 57 0.28 16.01 -9.88
CA VAL A 57 -0.04 16.35 -11.28
C VAL A 57 1.20 16.34 -12.19
N VAL A 58 2.37 16.66 -11.64
CA VAL A 58 3.65 16.63 -12.37
C VAL A 58 4.04 15.23 -12.86
N GLN A 59 3.59 14.18 -12.17
CA GLN A 59 3.86 12.78 -12.53
C GLN A 59 2.74 12.16 -13.38
N GLN A 60 1.72 12.95 -13.74
CA GLN A 60 0.60 12.49 -14.56
C GLN A 60 0.94 12.65 -16.04
N SER A 61 0.88 11.56 -16.80
CA SER A 61 1.15 11.61 -18.25
C SER A 61 0.07 12.35 -19.04
N HIS A 62 -1.17 12.39 -18.54
CA HIS A 62 -2.29 13.09 -19.17
C HIS A 62 -3.37 13.48 -18.12
N LYS A 63 -4.25 14.43 -18.46
CA LYS A 63 -5.34 14.95 -17.59
C LYS A 63 -6.29 13.87 -17.06
N LEU A 64 -6.43 12.78 -17.81
CA LEU A 64 -7.31 11.63 -17.50
C LEU A 64 -6.57 10.47 -16.81
N SER A 65 -5.30 10.64 -16.46
CA SER A 65 -4.56 9.61 -15.74
C SER A 65 -5.10 9.44 -14.31
N PRO A 66 -4.99 8.23 -13.72
CA PRO A 66 -5.47 7.99 -12.37
C PRO A 66 -4.76 8.88 -11.36
N ARG A 67 -5.53 9.57 -10.51
CA ARG A 67 -5.01 10.49 -9.48
C ARG A 67 -4.61 9.78 -8.18
N ARG A 68 -4.95 8.50 -8.07
CA ARG A 68 -4.72 7.67 -6.88
C ARG A 68 -4.11 6.35 -7.28
N LEU A 69 -3.23 5.83 -6.43
CA LEU A 69 -2.55 4.57 -6.63
C LEU A 69 -2.66 3.72 -5.37
N ALA A 70 -3.14 2.49 -5.52
CA ALA A 70 -3.19 1.50 -4.46
C ALA A 70 -1.83 0.80 -4.34
N CYS A 71 -1.29 0.76 -3.13
CA CYS A 71 0.04 0.24 -2.82
C CYS A 71 0.06 -0.45 -1.46
N CYS A 72 1.16 -1.14 -1.16
CA CYS A 72 1.35 -1.83 0.11
C CYS A 72 2.45 -1.15 0.94
N LEU A 73 2.17 -0.96 2.23
CA LEU A 73 3.13 -0.46 3.21
C LEU A 73 4.22 -1.50 3.49
N LEU A 74 5.49 -1.14 3.28
CA LEU A 74 6.64 -2.02 3.50
C LEU A 74 7.35 -1.74 4.82
N LYS A 75 7.81 -0.51 5.06
CA LYS A 75 8.53 -0.13 6.29
C LYS A 75 8.52 1.38 6.53
N PRO A 76 8.72 1.84 7.77
CA PRO A 76 8.98 3.25 8.04
C PRO A 76 10.34 3.71 7.47
N LEU A 77 10.48 5.01 7.21
CA LEU A 77 11.75 5.66 6.85
C LEU A 77 12.28 6.52 7.98
N ILE A 78 13.61 6.71 7.98
CA ILE A 78 14.32 7.58 8.91
C ILE A 78 13.97 9.06 8.64
N SER A 79 13.79 9.43 7.36
CA SER A 79 13.40 10.77 6.92
C SER A 79 11.97 11.18 7.32
N GLY A 80 11.25 10.31 8.04
CA GLY A 80 9.80 10.39 8.17
C GLY A 80 9.08 9.79 6.95
N GLY A 81 7.88 9.26 7.20
CA GLY A 81 7.05 8.62 6.18
C GLY A 81 7.29 7.11 6.04
N TRP A 82 6.79 6.55 4.94
CA TRP A 82 6.71 5.11 4.70
C TRP A 82 7.20 4.72 3.32
N LEU A 83 7.84 3.55 3.24
CA LEU A 83 8.25 2.91 2.00
C LEU A 83 7.07 2.10 1.50
N LEU A 84 6.70 2.31 0.25
CA LEU A 84 5.52 1.71 -0.36
C LEU A 84 5.94 0.83 -1.53
N TRP A 85 5.20 -0.25 -1.75
CA TRP A 85 5.36 -1.16 -2.87
C TRP A 85 4.16 -1.04 -3.81
N ASP A 86 4.43 -0.80 -5.09
CA ASP A 86 3.43 -0.90 -6.15
C ASP A 86 3.38 -2.35 -6.67
N PRO A 87 2.28 -3.09 -6.46
CA PRO A 87 2.15 -4.46 -6.98
C PRO A 87 2.03 -4.52 -8.51
N VAL A 88 1.57 -3.45 -9.16
CA VAL A 88 1.37 -3.37 -10.61
C VAL A 88 2.71 -3.10 -11.31
N ARG A 89 3.41 -2.04 -10.88
CA ARG A 89 4.71 -1.66 -11.44
C ARG A 89 5.87 -2.52 -10.93
N LYS A 90 5.65 -3.28 -9.85
CA LYS A 90 6.65 -4.10 -9.16
C LYS A 90 7.88 -3.27 -8.78
N CYS A 91 7.65 -2.07 -8.25
CA CYS A 91 8.72 -1.18 -7.80
C CYS A 91 8.37 -0.54 -6.46
N CYS A 92 9.42 -0.09 -5.76
CA CYS A 92 9.27 0.73 -4.57
C CYS A 92 8.96 2.17 -5.00
N LEU A 93 7.99 2.79 -4.33
CA LEU A 93 7.64 4.19 -4.54
C LEU A 93 8.43 5.07 -3.57
N PRO A 94 8.80 6.30 -3.98
CA PRO A 94 9.47 7.23 -3.10
C PRO A 94 8.58 7.60 -1.90
N PRO A 95 9.16 8.14 -0.81
CA PRO A 95 8.40 8.51 0.37
C PRO A 95 7.39 9.61 0.00
N PHE A 96 6.12 9.25 -0.02
CA PHE A 96 5.01 10.18 -0.17
C PHE A 96 4.24 10.28 1.14
N SER A 97 3.59 11.42 1.38
CA SER A 97 2.56 11.56 2.39
C SER A 97 1.37 10.68 2.02
N ILE A 98 1.05 9.70 2.87
CA ILE A 98 -0.08 8.77 2.70
C ILE A 98 -1.37 9.59 2.76
N VAL A 99 -2.22 9.49 1.73
CA VAL A 99 -3.44 10.33 1.63
C VAL A 99 -4.67 9.64 2.23
N LYS A 100 -4.67 8.32 2.43
CA LYS A 100 -5.70 7.63 3.22
C LYS A 100 -5.30 6.18 3.52
N HIS A 101 -5.40 5.80 4.79
CA HIS A 101 -5.50 4.42 5.23
C HIS A 101 -6.98 4.07 5.33
N HIS A 102 -7.49 3.15 4.51
CA HIS A 102 -8.81 2.58 4.77
C HIS A 102 -8.67 1.68 6.01
N ARG A 103 -9.26 2.10 7.14
CA ARG A 103 -9.41 1.27 8.34
C ARG A 103 -9.79 -0.16 7.94
N CYS A 104 -9.07 -1.13 8.48
CA CYS A 104 -9.16 -2.54 8.11
C CYS A 104 -10.53 -3.17 8.40
N TRP A 105 -10.96 -4.04 7.46
CA TRP A 105 -11.84 -5.23 7.58
C TRP A 105 -13.38 -5.03 7.60
N PRO A 106 -14.15 -5.87 6.86
CA PRO A 106 -14.19 -7.31 7.12
C PRO A 106 -13.53 -8.20 6.05
N ARG A 107 -13.31 -9.45 6.46
CA ARG A 107 -12.73 -10.61 5.77
C ARG A 107 -13.36 -10.91 4.42
N LYS A 108 -13.15 -10.08 3.42
CA LYS A 108 -13.37 -10.45 2.02
C LYS A 108 -12.13 -10.06 1.24
N ARG A 109 -11.43 -11.11 0.82
CA ARG A 109 -10.33 -11.13 -0.14
C ARG A 109 -10.60 -10.06 -1.20
N LEU A 110 -9.80 -9.00 -1.25
CA LEU A 110 -9.87 -8.01 -2.32
C LEU A 110 -9.64 -8.76 -3.63
N ALA A 111 -10.73 -8.99 -4.38
CA ALA A 111 -10.62 -9.28 -5.80
C ALA A 111 -10.00 -8.02 -6.41
N LEU A 112 -8.74 -8.15 -6.83
CA LEU A 112 -8.07 -7.15 -7.65
C LEU A 112 -9.02 -6.82 -8.82
N PRO A 113 -9.24 -5.54 -9.16
CA PRO A 113 -10.16 -5.19 -10.22
C PRO A 113 -9.78 -5.94 -11.49
N HIS A 114 -10.71 -6.76 -11.97
CA HIS A 114 -10.65 -7.36 -13.29
C HIS A 114 -10.32 -6.25 -14.29
N HIS A 115 -9.18 -6.42 -14.95
CA HIS A 115 -8.88 -5.80 -16.23
C HIS A 115 -10.16 -5.78 -17.06
N GLN A 116 -10.68 -4.58 -17.35
CA GLN A 116 -11.77 -4.36 -18.29
C GLN A 116 -11.36 -5.02 -19.62
N ARG A 117 -11.88 -6.22 -19.92
CA ARG A 117 -11.86 -6.75 -21.28
C ARG A 117 -12.91 -5.97 -22.06
N GLY A 118 -12.48 -4.90 -22.70
CA GLY A 118 -13.30 -4.20 -23.69
C GLY A 118 -13.39 -5.02 -24.97
N ASN A 119 -14.48 -5.77 -25.10
CA ASN A 119 -15.29 -6.04 -26.28
C ASN A 119 -14.59 -6.51 -27.57
N ALA A 120 -14.59 -7.83 -27.78
CA ALA A 120 -14.65 -8.40 -29.12
C ALA A 120 -16.03 -8.05 -29.72
N ARG A 121 -16.04 -7.34 -30.86
CA ARG A 121 -17.24 -7.11 -31.67
C ARG A 121 -17.65 -8.45 -32.30
N THR A 122 -18.72 -9.06 -31.80
CA THR A 122 -19.48 -10.05 -32.56
C THR A 122 -20.22 -9.31 -33.67
N SER A 123 -19.79 -9.54 -34.91
CA SER A 123 -20.57 -9.22 -36.10
C SER A 123 -21.81 -10.13 -36.12
N PRO A 124 -23.04 -9.61 -36.30
CA PRO A 124 -24.18 -10.48 -36.55
C PRO A 124 -24.22 -10.87 -38.03
N ASP A 125 -24.47 -12.15 -38.26
CA ASP A 125 -24.98 -12.72 -39.51
C ASP A 125 -26.09 -11.85 -40.11
N GLY A 126 -26.35 -11.77 -41.42
CA GLY A 126 -25.82 -12.50 -42.56
C GLY A 126 -26.72 -12.20 -43.77
N THR A 127 -26.21 -12.27 -45.00
CA THR A 127 -27.03 -12.55 -46.19
C THR A 127 -26.14 -13.08 -47.31
N LEU A 128 -26.49 -14.27 -47.83
CA LEU A 128 -26.03 -14.79 -49.11
C LEU A 128 -26.30 -13.80 -50.24
N PHE A 129 -25.43 -13.72 -51.24
CA PHE A 129 -25.84 -13.76 -52.66
C PHE A 129 -24.68 -14.23 -53.55
N GLN A 130 -24.99 -15.22 -54.40
CA GLN A 130 -24.22 -15.63 -55.58
C GLN A 130 -24.22 -14.50 -56.63
N LYS A 131 -23.10 -14.31 -57.33
CA LYS A 131 -22.98 -14.49 -58.79
C LYS A 131 -21.52 -14.49 -59.22
#